data_AF-A0A6A4H004-F1
#
_entry.id   AF-A0A6A4H004-F1
#
_cell.length_a   1.000
_cell.length_b   1.000
_cell.length_c   1.000
_cell.angle_alpha   90.00
_cell.angle_beta   90.00
_cell.angle_gamma   90.00
#
_symmetry.space_group_name_H-M   'P 1'
#
loop_
_entity.id
_entity.type
_entity.pdbx_description
1 polymer ?
#
loop_
_entity_poly.entity_id
_entity_poly.type
_entity_poly.pdbx_seq_one_letter_code
_entity_poly.pdbx_strand_id
1 'polypeptide(L)'
;MARDSSKNLNSSEMDILPSPFQQLPNEIICLIFESACTDNLLQQYPWPVREVPPIELSLPVIAYLPTLAVSAVCTRWRFLALASPRIWSQIRVVTVPGGEVMSNTQCGFRSTLQLYLDRSADSPLLIDLQTDLVEDKENPSALPLLLEHTSRWQTFSYTGSFDLGSCEGFRRHPSFPILEALDLRSLEAETQTTDLDCFEHAPKLRAVT
;
A
#
# COMPACT_ATOMS: atom_id res chain seq x y z
N MET A 1 -68.67 22.01 -26.50
CA MET A 1 -68.52 23.13 -25.54
C MET A 1 -67.85 22.53 -24.31
N ALA A 2 -66.53 22.68 -24.17
CA ALA A 2 -65.85 23.79 -23.46
C ALA A 2 -66.15 23.69 -21.95
N ARG A 3 -65.21 23.67 -20.99
CA ARG A 3 -63.78 23.97 -20.82
C ARG A 3 -63.42 23.28 -19.47
N ASP A 4 -62.32 22.53 -19.38
CA ASP A 4 -60.99 23.00 -18.95
C ASP A 4 -60.92 23.54 -17.51
N SER A 5 -60.17 22.86 -16.62
CA SER A 5 -59.02 23.42 -15.89
C SER A 5 -58.69 22.69 -14.58
N SER A 6 -57.38 22.52 -14.37
CA SER A 6 -56.66 22.36 -13.09
C SER A 6 -56.49 20.91 -12.60
N LYS A 7 -55.29 20.35 -12.40
CA LYS A 7 -53.98 20.95 -12.12
C LYS A 7 -52.87 20.08 -12.72
N ASN A 8 -52.04 20.68 -13.57
CA ASN A 8 -50.68 20.22 -13.80
C ASN A 8 -49.91 20.40 -12.50
N LEU A 9 -49.56 19.31 -11.83
CA LEU A 9 -48.46 19.34 -10.88
C LEU A 9 -47.18 19.38 -11.71
N ASN A 10 -46.61 20.59 -11.82
CA ASN A 10 -45.26 20.78 -12.29
C ASN A 10 -44.34 19.91 -11.44
N SER A 11 -43.81 18.84 -12.03
CA SER A 11 -42.62 18.17 -11.55
C SER A 11 -41.51 19.21 -11.52
N SER A 12 -41.18 19.67 -10.33
CA SER A 12 -39.99 20.46 -10.07
C SER A 12 -38.80 19.75 -10.71
N GLU A 13 -38.29 20.31 -11.80
CA GLU A 13 -36.92 20.12 -12.25
C GLU A 13 -36.04 20.48 -11.05
N MET A 14 -35.68 19.48 -10.27
CA MET A 14 -34.54 19.60 -9.38
C MET A 14 -33.34 19.68 -10.31
N ASP A 15 -32.90 20.90 -10.62
CA ASP A 15 -31.58 21.14 -11.17
C ASP A 15 -30.59 20.43 -10.24
N ILE A 16 -30.14 19.25 -10.66
CA ILE A 16 -29.09 18.50 -9.97
C ILE A 16 -27.83 19.31 -10.22
N LEU A 17 -27.58 20.29 -9.36
CA LEU A 17 -26.32 21.02 -9.36
C LEU A 17 -25.20 19.98 -9.27
N PRO A 18 -24.28 19.93 -10.24
CA PRO A 18 -23.20 18.98 -10.21
C PRO A 18 -22.45 19.19 -8.90
N SER A 19 -22.16 18.10 -8.19
CA SER A 19 -21.50 18.20 -6.88
C SER A 19 -20.23 19.05 -7.02
N PRO A 20 -19.78 19.77 -5.98
CA PRO A 20 -18.59 20.62 -6.08
C PRO A 20 -17.36 19.86 -6.62
N PHE A 21 -17.25 18.57 -6.32
CA PHE A 21 -16.21 17.68 -6.82
C PHE A 21 -16.32 17.32 -8.32
N GLN A 22 -17.49 17.47 -8.93
CA GLN A 22 -17.65 17.37 -10.38
C GLN A 22 -17.14 18.61 -11.11
N GLN A 23 -17.07 19.76 -10.43
CA GLN A 23 -16.61 21.02 -11.03
C GLN A 23 -15.10 21.21 -10.92
N LEU A 24 -14.43 20.53 -9.98
CA LEU A 24 -12.97 20.60 -9.85
C LEU A 24 -12.30 20.07 -11.13
N PRO A 25 -11.24 20.71 -11.64
CA PRO A 25 -10.40 20.16 -12.70
C PRO A 25 -9.75 18.82 -12.29
N ASN A 26 -9.39 18.00 -13.28
CA ASN A 26 -8.78 16.69 -13.01
C ASN A 26 -7.45 16.82 -12.26
N GLU A 27 -6.68 17.86 -12.58
CA GLU A 27 -5.38 18.15 -11.99
C GLU A 27 -5.49 18.37 -10.48
N ILE A 28 -6.53 19.11 -10.05
CA ILE A 28 -6.77 19.37 -8.62
C ILE A 28 -7.17 18.10 -7.89
N ILE A 29 -7.97 17.24 -8.52
CA ILE A 29 -8.35 15.94 -7.94
C ILE A 29 -7.10 15.04 -7.82
N CYS A 30 -6.23 15.00 -8.83
CA CYS A 30 -4.98 14.24 -8.75
C CYS A 30 -4.06 14.78 -7.64
N LEU A 31 -3.94 16.09 -7.47
CA LEU A 31 -3.17 16.69 -6.37
C LEU A 31 -3.74 16.32 -4.99
N ILE A 32 -5.07 16.28 -4.86
CA ILE A 32 -5.74 15.80 -3.64
C ILE A 32 -5.38 14.33 -3.41
N PHE A 33 -5.41 13.49 -4.45
CA PHE A 33 -5.04 12.07 -4.32
C PHE A 33 -3.60 11.90 -3.88
N GLU A 34 -2.65 12.60 -4.50
CA GLU A 34 -1.23 12.54 -4.13
C GLU A 34 -0.99 12.95 -2.68
N SER A 35 -1.79 13.89 -2.16
CA SER A 35 -1.69 14.35 -0.77
C SER A 35 -2.38 13.42 0.22
N ALA A 36 -3.50 12.80 -0.17
CA ALA A 36 -4.32 11.97 0.71
C ALA A 36 -3.90 10.49 0.72
N CYS A 37 -3.24 10.01 -0.33
CA CYS A 37 -2.94 8.60 -0.56
C CYS A 37 -1.48 8.24 -0.22
N THR A 38 -0.95 8.77 0.88
CA THR A 38 0.45 8.59 1.27
C THR A 38 0.69 7.41 2.21
N ASP A 39 -0.35 6.92 2.90
CA ASP A 39 -0.22 5.87 3.92
C ASP A 39 -1.22 4.72 3.66
N ASN A 40 -0.93 3.91 2.63
CA ASN A 40 -1.71 2.71 2.35
C ASN A 40 -1.20 1.56 3.20
N LEU A 41 -1.91 1.26 4.29
CA LEU A 41 -1.59 0.17 5.19
C LEU A 41 -2.25 -1.15 4.73
N LEU A 42 -1.41 -2.07 4.27
CA LEU A 42 -1.77 -3.45 3.97
C LEU A 42 -1.36 -4.33 5.15
N GLN A 43 -2.32 -4.72 5.96
CA GLN A 43 -2.10 -5.61 7.09
C GLN A 43 -2.61 -7.02 6.78
N GLN A 44 -1.73 -8.02 6.94
CA GLN A 44 -2.09 -9.41 6.76
C GLN A 44 -3.15 -9.84 7.80
N TYR A 45 -4.11 -10.66 7.38
CA TYR A 45 -5.16 -11.22 8.22
C TYR A 45 -5.53 -12.65 7.74
N PRO A 46 -5.96 -13.57 8.60
CA PRO A 46 -6.02 -13.49 10.06
C PRO A 46 -4.62 -13.44 10.69
N TRP A 47 -4.53 -12.77 11.84
CA TRP A 47 -3.34 -12.86 12.69
C TRP A 47 -3.36 -14.15 13.52
N PRO A 48 -2.19 -14.74 13.82
CA PRO A 48 -2.10 -15.88 14.72
C PRO A 48 -2.82 -15.60 16.04
N VAL A 49 -3.59 -16.58 16.53
CA VAL A 49 -4.54 -16.44 17.66
C VAL A 49 -3.88 -15.98 18.98
N ARG A 50 -2.55 -16.05 19.08
CA ARG A 50 -1.79 -15.71 20.30
C ARG A 50 -1.16 -14.32 20.26
N GLU A 51 -1.35 -13.59 19.18
CA GLU A 51 -0.68 -12.32 18.96
C GLU A 51 -1.70 -11.20 18.76
N VAL A 52 -1.42 -10.05 19.36
CA VAL A 52 -2.14 -8.81 19.10
C VAL A 52 -1.59 -8.25 17.80
N PRO A 53 -2.45 -7.83 16.84
CA PRO A 53 -1.96 -7.17 15.65
C PRO A 53 -1.06 -5.98 16.02
N PRO A 54 0.11 -5.78 15.36
CA PRO A 54 1.04 -4.71 15.65
C PRO A 54 0.39 -3.34 15.51
N ILE A 55 -0.65 -3.27 14.66
CA ILE A 55 -1.48 -2.10 14.46
C ILE A 55 -2.93 -2.50 14.74
N GLU A 56 -3.51 -1.93 15.80
CA GLU A 56 -4.94 -2.01 16.07
C GLU A 56 -5.70 -1.07 15.13
N LEU A 57 -6.57 -1.64 14.32
CA LEU A 57 -7.43 -0.86 13.42
C LEU A 57 -8.65 -0.34 14.19
N SER A 58 -8.65 0.96 14.50
CA SER A 58 -9.78 1.63 15.17
C SER A 58 -10.92 2.04 14.22
N LEU A 59 -10.69 1.90 12.91
CA LEU A 59 -11.60 2.31 11.83
C LEU A 59 -11.82 1.15 10.85
N PRO A 60 -12.84 1.22 9.97
CA PRO A 60 -12.99 0.25 8.89
C PRO A 60 -11.73 0.18 8.02
N VAL A 61 -11.38 -1.02 7.53
CA VAL A 61 -10.17 -1.29 6.72
C VAL A 61 -9.96 -0.28 5.58
N ILE A 62 -11.04 0.16 4.94
CA ILE A 62 -10.96 1.11 3.82
C ILE A 62 -10.39 2.48 4.21
N ALA A 63 -10.47 2.89 5.48
CA ALA A 63 -9.86 4.12 5.98
C ALA A 63 -8.33 4.07 5.97
N TYR A 64 -7.75 2.85 6.00
CA TYR A 64 -6.31 2.59 5.94
C TYR A 64 -5.81 2.30 4.53
N LEU A 65 -6.71 2.28 3.54
CA LEU A 65 -6.41 2.06 2.13
C LEU A 65 -6.92 3.24 1.30
N PRO A 66 -6.42 4.47 1.54
CA PRO A 66 -6.95 5.68 0.92
C PRO A 66 -6.97 5.60 -0.61
N THR A 67 -5.96 4.97 -1.23
CA THR A 67 -5.92 4.78 -2.69
C THR A 67 -7.07 3.92 -3.19
N LEU A 68 -7.37 2.82 -2.51
CA LEU A 68 -8.52 1.99 -2.84
C LEU A 68 -9.83 2.72 -2.57
N ALA A 69 -9.92 3.45 -1.45
CA ALA A 69 -11.09 4.25 -1.10
C ALA A 69 -11.42 5.28 -2.18
N VAL A 70 -10.46 6.11 -2.59
CA VAL A 70 -10.68 7.12 -3.65
C VAL A 70 -11.01 6.46 -4.99
N SER A 71 -10.42 5.31 -5.31
CA SER A 71 -10.71 4.56 -6.54
C SER A 71 -12.11 3.93 -6.59
N ALA A 72 -12.82 3.91 -5.45
CA ALA A 72 -14.16 3.34 -5.30
C ALA A 72 -15.27 4.39 -5.20
N VAL A 73 -14.95 5.70 -5.22
CA VAL A 73 -15.95 6.77 -5.05
C VAL A 73 -16.87 6.90 -6.26
N CYS A 74 -16.31 7.12 -7.45
CA CYS A 74 -17.07 7.23 -8.70
C CYS A 74 -16.19 6.89 -9.91
N THR A 75 -16.79 6.75 -11.10
CA THR A 75 -16.07 6.40 -12.34
C THR A 75 -14.94 7.37 -12.67
N ARG A 76 -15.17 8.67 -12.48
CA ARG A 76 -14.16 9.72 -12.70
C ARG A 76 -12.96 9.56 -11.77
N TRP A 77 -13.22 9.38 -10.47
CA TRP A 77 -12.16 9.22 -9.47
C TRP A 77 -11.37 7.92 -9.69
N ARG A 78 -12.07 6.84 -10.03
CA ARG A 78 -11.44 5.58 -10.42
C ARG A 78 -10.50 5.76 -11.61
N PHE A 79 -10.95 6.44 -12.66
CA PHE A 79 -10.14 6.70 -13.85
C PHE A 79 -8.87 7.50 -13.49
N LEU A 80 -9.00 8.58 -12.72
CA LEU A 80 -7.87 9.40 -12.30
C LEU A 80 -6.90 8.66 -11.37
N ALA A 81 -7.41 7.87 -10.43
CA ALA A 81 -6.59 7.06 -9.54
C ALA A 81 -5.79 6.01 -10.30
N LEU A 82 -6.40 5.34 -11.29
CA LEU A 82 -5.71 4.37 -12.15
C LEU A 82 -4.70 5.03 -13.09
N ALA A 83 -4.93 6.29 -13.49
CA ALA A 83 -3.99 7.08 -14.29
C ALA A 83 -2.84 7.68 -13.47
N SER A 84 -2.81 7.45 -12.14
CA SER A 84 -1.81 8.01 -11.22
C SER A 84 -1.01 6.89 -10.53
N PRO A 85 -0.02 6.26 -11.18
CA PRO A 85 0.72 5.14 -10.58
C PRO A 85 1.36 5.46 -9.24
N ARG A 86 1.78 6.72 -9.04
CA ARG A 86 2.44 7.21 -7.83
C ARG A 86 1.64 6.97 -6.55
N ILE A 87 0.32 7.10 -6.56
CA ILE A 87 -0.49 6.88 -5.35
C ILE A 87 -0.56 5.40 -4.93
N TRP A 88 -0.30 4.48 -5.86
CA TRP A 88 -0.21 3.04 -5.59
C TRP A 88 1.20 2.59 -5.15
N SER A 89 2.20 3.48 -5.22
CA SER A 89 3.60 3.17 -4.94
C SER A 89 4.04 3.38 -3.48
N GLN A 90 3.18 4.01 -2.68
CA GLN A 90 3.42 4.29 -1.25
C GLN A 90 2.64 3.29 -0.40
N ILE A 91 3.34 2.29 0.12
CA ILE A 91 2.72 1.17 0.84
C ILE A 91 3.42 0.92 2.19
N ARG A 92 2.62 0.79 3.24
CA ARG A 92 3.03 0.20 4.52
C ARG A 92 2.48 -1.21 4.58
N VAL A 93 3.35 -2.19 4.81
CA VAL A 93 3.00 -3.60 4.79
C VAL A 93 3.30 -4.20 6.15
N VAL A 94 2.27 -4.71 6.81
CA VAL A 94 2.40 -5.45 8.08
C VAL A 94 2.11 -6.92 7.79
N THR A 95 3.11 -7.78 7.96
CA THR A 95 3.01 -9.21 7.63
C THR A 95 3.56 -10.04 8.78
N VAL A 96 3.05 -11.26 8.93
CA VAL A 96 3.59 -12.27 9.83
C VAL A 96 4.46 -13.25 9.05
N PRO A 97 5.47 -13.86 9.69
CA PRO A 97 6.17 -15.02 9.14
C PRO A 97 5.16 -16.10 8.70
N GLY A 98 5.51 -16.83 7.64
CA GLY A 98 4.71 -17.96 7.18
C GLY A 98 4.60 -19.01 8.29
N GLY A 99 3.40 -19.57 8.43
CA GLY A 99 3.17 -20.85 9.09
C GLY A 99 2.17 -21.60 8.22
N GLU A 100 2.30 -22.93 8.14
CA GLU A 100 1.72 -23.83 7.11
C GLU A 100 0.18 -23.76 6.86
N VAL A 101 -0.57 -22.92 7.57
CA VAL A 101 -2.01 -22.79 7.34
C VAL A 101 -2.28 -21.71 6.28
N MET A 102 -2.06 -22.08 5.01
CA MET A 102 -2.59 -21.37 3.85
C MET A 102 -4.13 -21.31 3.93
N SER A 103 -4.65 -20.35 4.69
CA SER A 103 -6.07 -20.00 4.66
C SER A 103 -6.37 -19.19 3.39
N ASN A 104 -7.59 -19.30 2.86
CA ASN A 104 -8.07 -18.49 1.74
C ASN A 104 -7.90 -16.97 1.96
N THR A 105 -7.76 -16.54 3.21
CA THR A 105 -7.63 -15.13 3.60
C THR A 105 -6.23 -14.55 3.31
N GLN A 106 -5.17 -15.37 3.38
CA GLN A 106 -3.82 -14.94 2.98
C GLN A 106 -3.74 -14.64 1.48
N CYS A 107 -4.59 -15.29 0.68
CA CYS A 107 -4.74 -15.00 -0.75
C CYS A 107 -5.25 -13.57 -0.98
N GLY A 108 -6.15 -13.05 -0.13
CA GLY A 108 -6.67 -11.69 -0.24
C GLY A 108 -5.62 -10.61 0.03
N PHE A 109 -4.80 -10.80 1.08
CA PHE A 109 -3.66 -9.92 1.37
C PHE A 109 -2.67 -9.89 0.20
N ARG A 110 -2.22 -11.07 -0.25
CA ARG A 110 -1.26 -11.19 -1.36
C ARG A 110 -1.81 -10.58 -2.65
N SER A 111 -3.09 -10.81 -2.96
CA SER A 111 -3.77 -10.23 -4.12
C SER A 111 -3.85 -8.71 -4.03
N THR A 112 -4.08 -8.16 -2.85
CA THR A 112 -4.13 -6.71 -2.63
C THR A 112 -2.74 -6.10 -2.77
N LEU A 113 -1.70 -6.73 -2.22
CA LEU A 113 -0.32 -6.27 -2.39
C LEU A 113 0.09 -6.31 -3.87
N GLN A 114 -0.19 -7.41 -4.57
CA GLN A 114 0.06 -7.52 -6.00
C GLN A 114 -0.67 -6.42 -6.78
N LEU A 115 -1.93 -6.14 -6.43
CA LEU A 115 -2.71 -5.08 -7.07
C LEU A 115 -2.06 -3.70 -6.95
N TYR A 116 -1.49 -3.37 -5.79
CA TYR A 116 -0.75 -2.13 -5.58
C TYR A 116 0.53 -2.11 -6.41
N LEU A 117 1.30 -3.20 -6.39
CA LEU A 117 2.54 -3.32 -7.18
C LEU A 117 2.27 -3.20 -8.69
N ASP A 118 1.23 -3.86 -9.20
CA ASP A 118 0.84 -3.80 -10.61
C ASP A 118 0.42 -2.37 -11.02
N ARG A 119 -0.44 -1.73 -10.22
CA ARG A 119 -0.93 -0.37 -10.50
C ARG A 119 0.13 0.71 -10.28
N SER A 120 1.14 0.43 -9.48
CA SER A 120 2.26 1.32 -9.26
C SER A 120 3.20 1.44 -10.45
N ALA A 121 3.12 0.51 -11.44
CA ALA A 121 3.80 0.49 -12.75
C ALA A 121 4.94 1.50 -12.91
N ASP A 122 6.21 1.14 -13.01
CA ASP A 122 7.38 2.04 -13.12
C ASP A 122 7.56 3.18 -12.10
N SER A 123 6.56 3.57 -11.30
CA SER A 123 6.72 4.57 -10.24
C SER A 123 7.73 4.06 -9.20
N PRO A 124 8.62 4.92 -8.69
CA PRO A 124 9.48 4.55 -7.58
C PRO A 124 8.64 4.10 -6.38
N LEU A 125 9.02 2.99 -5.75
CA LEU A 125 8.32 2.39 -4.61
C LEU A 125 8.86 2.97 -3.31
N LEU A 126 7.93 3.34 -2.43
CA LEU A 126 8.18 3.76 -1.07
C LEU A 126 7.55 2.72 -0.15
N ILE A 127 8.39 1.87 0.43
CA ILE A 127 7.97 0.68 1.16
C ILE A 127 8.34 0.84 2.62
N ASP A 128 7.36 0.61 3.49
CA ASP A 128 7.55 0.46 4.93
C ASP A 128 7.08 -0.94 5.34
N LEU A 129 8.01 -1.86 5.56
CA LEU A 129 7.75 -3.25 5.87
C LEU A 129 7.90 -3.49 7.38
N GLN A 130 6.84 -3.95 8.01
CA GLN A 130 6.84 -4.36 9.41
C GLN A 130 6.54 -5.85 9.52
N THR A 131 7.37 -6.56 10.28
CA THR A 131 7.15 -7.97 10.65
C THR A 131 6.97 -8.12 12.15
N ASP A 132 6.35 -9.22 12.56
CA ASP A 132 6.17 -9.51 13.98
C ASP A 132 7.48 -9.83 14.70
N LEU A 133 7.41 -9.86 16.04
CA LEU A 133 8.46 -10.17 17.00
C LEU A 133 8.81 -11.66 17.10
N VAL A 134 7.97 -12.56 16.58
CA VAL A 134 8.25 -13.99 16.70
C VAL A 134 9.45 -14.34 15.83
N GLU A 135 10.52 -14.85 16.46
CA GLU A 135 11.69 -15.44 15.81
C GLU A 135 11.30 -16.69 15.02
N ASP A 136 10.56 -16.52 13.92
CA ASP A 136 10.35 -17.57 12.94
C ASP A 136 11.32 -17.38 11.79
N LYS A 137 11.97 -18.48 11.40
CA LYS A 137 12.94 -18.51 10.29
C LYS A 137 12.25 -18.44 8.91
N GLU A 138 10.92 -18.36 8.89
CA GLU A 138 10.17 -18.31 7.65
C GLU A 138 10.14 -16.90 7.07
N ASN A 139 10.28 -16.82 5.74
CA ASN A 139 10.23 -15.54 5.04
C ASN A 139 8.87 -14.86 5.27
N PRO A 140 8.85 -13.56 5.57
CA PRO A 140 7.60 -12.79 5.63
C PRO A 140 6.85 -12.89 4.31
N SER A 141 5.55 -13.17 4.34
CA SER A 141 4.79 -13.54 3.13
C SER A 141 4.75 -12.45 2.03
N ALA A 142 4.95 -11.19 2.43
CA ALA A 142 5.05 -10.05 1.53
C ALA A 142 6.44 -9.91 0.89
N LEU A 143 7.51 -10.31 1.58
CA LEU A 143 8.88 -10.00 1.19
C LEU A 143 9.24 -10.56 -0.20
N PRO A 144 8.90 -11.82 -0.56
CA PRO A 144 9.15 -12.32 -1.91
C PRO A 144 8.52 -11.47 -3.01
N LEU A 145 7.30 -10.96 -2.81
CA LEU A 145 6.64 -10.08 -3.80
C LEU A 145 7.36 -8.74 -3.92
N LEU A 146 7.72 -8.14 -2.80
CA LEU A 146 8.41 -6.85 -2.82
C LEU A 146 9.76 -6.97 -3.54
N LEU A 147 10.47 -8.08 -3.31
CA LEU A 147 11.80 -8.33 -3.87
C LEU A 147 11.81 -8.46 -5.41
N GLU A 148 10.69 -8.85 -6.02
CA GLU A 148 10.53 -8.86 -7.48
C GLU A 148 10.58 -7.45 -8.10
N HIS A 149 10.46 -6.40 -7.28
CA HIS A 149 10.41 -5.00 -7.72
C HIS A 149 11.58 -4.13 -7.21
N THR A 150 12.67 -4.73 -6.73
CA THR A 150 13.85 -4.05 -6.16
C THR A 150 14.46 -2.97 -7.05
N SER A 151 14.37 -3.13 -8.39
CA SER A 151 14.86 -2.16 -9.36
C SER A 151 14.19 -0.77 -9.24
N ARG A 152 13.02 -0.71 -8.62
CA ARG A 152 12.21 0.50 -8.45
C ARG A 152 12.11 0.97 -7.00
N TRP A 153 12.78 0.33 -6.05
CA TRP A 153 12.73 0.77 -4.65
C TRP A 153 13.49 2.09 -4.51
N GLN A 154 12.79 3.14 -4.07
CA GLN A 154 13.40 4.44 -3.76
C GLN A 154 13.62 4.62 -2.26
N THR A 155 12.66 4.20 -1.46
CA THR A 155 12.80 4.16 0.00
C THR A 155 12.36 2.80 0.51
N PHE A 156 13.15 2.23 1.40
CA PHE A 156 12.82 0.99 2.07
C PHE A 156 13.05 1.15 3.57
N SER A 157 11.99 0.97 4.35
CA SER A 157 12.02 0.87 5.80
C SER A 157 11.67 -0.56 6.19
N TYR A 158 12.43 -1.13 7.11
CA TYR A 158 12.14 -2.43 7.70
C TYR A 158 12.10 -2.31 9.22
N THR A 159 11.04 -2.82 9.85
CA THR A 159 10.93 -2.95 11.30
C THR A 159 10.55 -4.38 11.67
N GLY A 160 11.39 -5.09 12.42
CA GLY A 160 11.12 -6.48 12.81
C GLY A 160 12.34 -7.19 13.39
N SER A 161 12.21 -8.50 13.66
CA SER A 161 13.29 -9.37 14.13
C SER A 161 13.79 -10.38 13.09
N PHE A 162 13.22 -10.38 11.88
CA PHE A 162 13.60 -11.32 10.81
C PHE A 162 14.93 -10.89 10.15
N ASP A 163 15.90 -11.81 10.11
CA ASP A 163 17.19 -11.63 9.42
C ASP A 163 16.97 -11.56 7.90
N LEU A 164 17.09 -10.35 7.33
CA LEU A 164 16.93 -10.12 5.90
C LEU A 164 17.98 -10.86 5.09
N GLY A 165 19.20 -11.03 5.63
CA GLY A 165 20.29 -11.80 5.01
C GLY A 165 20.00 -13.29 4.87
N SER A 166 19.09 -13.82 5.69
CA SER A 166 18.64 -15.20 5.58
C SER A 166 17.69 -15.43 4.39
N CYS A 167 17.03 -14.38 3.90
CA CYS A 167 16.03 -14.48 2.83
C CYS A 167 16.69 -14.82 1.48
N GLU A 168 16.18 -15.86 0.81
CA GLU A 168 16.70 -16.29 -0.49
C GLU A 168 16.70 -15.19 -1.56
N GLY A 169 15.76 -14.26 -1.50
CA GLY A 169 15.67 -13.19 -2.48
C GLY A 169 16.83 -12.18 -2.36
N PHE A 170 17.32 -11.91 -1.15
CA PHE A 170 18.51 -11.07 -0.94
C PHE A 170 19.81 -11.82 -1.26
N ARG A 171 19.87 -13.14 -1.03
CA ARG A 171 21.03 -13.98 -1.41
C ARG A 171 21.32 -14.01 -2.92
N ARG A 172 20.34 -13.64 -3.75
CA ARG A 172 20.53 -13.47 -5.19
C ARG A 172 21.20 -12.14 -5.57
N HIS A 173 21.61 -11.34 -4.57
CA HIS A 173 22.24 -10.03 -4.72
C HIS A 173 21.42 -9.12 -5.64
N PRO A 174 20.18 -8.79 -5.24
CA PRO A 174 19.34 -7.88 -6.00
C PRO A 174 20.02 -6.52 -6.16
N SER A 175 19.73 -5.84 -7.27
CA SER A 175 20.23 -4.50 -7.52
C SER A 175 19.20 -3.46 -7.08
N PHE A 176 19.68 -2.39 -6.44
CA PHE A 176 18.87 -1.29 -5.95
C PHE A 176 19.29 0.02 -6.64
N PRO A 177 19.12 0.14 -7.96
CA PRO A 177 19.71 1.21 -8.78
C PRO A 177 19.19 2.61 -8.43
N ILE A 178 18.02 2.70 -7.78
CA ILE A 178 17.40 3.97 -7.41
C ILE A 178 17.09 4.09 -5.91
N LEU A 179 17.58 3.18 -5.06
CA LEU A 179 17.35 3.25 -3.63
C LEU A 179 18.14 4.43 -3.05
N GLU A 180 17.42 5.36 -2.42
CA GLU A 180 17.94 6.61 -1.88
C GLU A 180 17.96 6.62 -0.36
N ALA A 181 17.00 5.96 0.29
CA ALA A 181 16.89 5.89 1.74
C ALA A 181 16.60 4.47 2.22
N LEU A 182 17.35 4.05 3.23
CA LEU A 182 17.23 2.77 3.93
C LEU A 182 17.06 3.05 5.43
N ASP A 183 16.10 2.42 6.08
CA ASP A 183 15.87 2.50 7.52
C ASP A 183 15.66 1.08 8.04
N LEU A 184 16.58 0.59 8.89
CA LEU A 184 16.53 -0.77 9.41
C LEU A 184 16.39 -0.72 10.94
N ARG A 185 15.20 -1.03 11.43
CA ARG A 185 14.87 -1.01 12.85
C ARG A 185 14.69 -2.42 13.36
N SER A 186 15.70 -2.93 14.06
CA SER A 186 15.52 -4.17 14.81
C SER A 186 14.62 -3.90 16.02
N LEU A 187 13.63 -4.75 16.23
CA LEU A 187 12.84 -4.75 17.47
C LEU A 187 13.61 -5.42 18.63
N GLU A 188 14.74 -6.05 18.33
CA GLU A 188 15.72 -6.56 19.28
C GLU A 188 16.93 -5.61 19.35
N ALA A 189 17.68 -5.65 20.46
CA ALA A 189 18.62 -4.58 20.82
C ALA A 189 19.81 -4.37 19.87
N GLU A 190 20.04 -5.24 18.88
CA GLU A 190 21.14 -5.12 17.93
C GLU A 190 20.67 -5.43 16.49
N THR A 191 20.79 -4.46 15.58
CA THR A 191 20.70 -4.69 14.13
C THR A 191 21.89 -5.53 13.69
N GLN A 192 21.66 -6.64 13.01
CA GLN A 192 22.75 -7.51 12.55
C GLN A 192 23.44 -6.86 11.34
N THR A 193 24.78 -6.89 11.30
CA THR A 193 25.55 -6.35 10.17
C THR A 193 25.19 -7.00 8.83
N THR A 194 24.72 -8.25 8.87
CA THR A 194 24.27 -9.04 7.71
C THR A 194 23.07 -8.44 6.99
N ASP A 195 22.21 -7.70 7.69
CA ASP A 195 21.05 -7.04 7.06
C ASP A 195 21.48 -5.87 6.17
N LEU A 196 22.53 -5.15 6.56
CA LEU A 196 23.08 -4.05 5.75
C LEU A 196 23.78 -4.56 4.49
N ASP A 197 24.47 -5.70 4.58
CA ASP A 197 25.18 -6.32 3.44
C ASP A 197 24.22 -6.66 2.28
N CYS A 198 22.93 -6.91 2.57
CA CYS A 198 21.89 -7.14 1.57
C CYS A 198 21.71 -5.97 0.59
N PHE A 199 22.13 -4.76 0.97
CA PHE A 199 21.94 -3.53 0.22
C PHE A 199 23.25 -2.97 -0.37
N GLU A 200 24.32 -3.77 -0.42
CA GLU A 200 25.63 -3.34 -0.94
C GLU A 200 25.56 -2.81 -2.40
N HIS A 201 24.58 -3.26 -3.18
CA HIS A 201 24.36 -2.86 -4.58
C HIS A 201 23.35 -1.69 -4.74
N ALA A 202 23.46 -0.67 -3.87
CA ALA A 202 22.60 0.53 -3.86
C ALA A 202 23.40 1.83 -4.12
N PRO A 203 23.78 2.14 -5.37
CA PRO A 203 24.70 3.24 -5.69
C PRO A 203 24.16 4.65 -5.40
N LYS A 204 22.85 4.80 -5.22
CA LYS A 204 22.21 6.09 -4.90
C LYS A 204 21.85 6.26 -3.42
N LEU A 205 22.23 5.28 -2.59
CA LEU A 205 21.91 5.28 -1.17
C LEU A 205 22.59 6.46 -0.49
N ARG A 206 21.79 7.37 0.08
CA ARG A 206 22.27 8.62 0.70
C ARG A 206 21.87 8.76 2.17
N ALA A 207 20.90 7.97 2.63
CA ALA A 207 20.46 7.95 4.02
C ALA A 207 20.34 6.49 4.49
N VAL A 208 20.99 6.19 5.63
CA VAL A 208 20.89 4.92 6.34
C VAL A 208 20.62 5.26 7.80
N THR A 209 19.54 4.74 8.37
CA THR A 209 19.15 4.91 9.78
C THR A 209 18.98 3.57 10.45
#